data_AF-X1V1B7-F1
#
_entry.id   AF-X1V1B7-F1
#
_cell.length_a   1.000
_cell.length_b   1.000
_cell.length_c   1.000
_cell.angle_alpha   90.00
_cell.angle_beta   90.00
_cell.angle_gamma   90.00
#
_symmetry.space_group_name_H-M   'P 1'
#
loop_
_entity.id
_entity.type
_entity.pdbx_description
1 polymer ?
#
loop_
_entity_poly.entity_id
_entity_poly.type
_entity_poly.pdbx_seq_one_letter_code
_entity_poly.pdbx_strand_id
1 'polypeptide(L)' 'MRKFIGGIDAVSKATGSCAKYVILLLSGSLIYDVFMRYVFNAPTIWAYDMTWMLYGVLSISGTAYCLQVDRHVRMDLFYT' A
#
# COMPACT_ATOMS: atom_id res chain seq x y z
N MET A 1 2.23 15.48 27.76
CA MET A 1 1.24 14.87 26.82
C MET A 1 1.37 15.39 25.38
N ARG A 2 1.38 16.70 25.10
CA ARG A 2 1.50 17.23 23.72
C ARG A 2 2.69 16.72 22.89
N LYS A 3 3.89 16.59 23.48
CA LYS A 3 5.07 16.03 22.77
C LYS A 3 4.91 14.56 22.39
N PHE A 4 4.21 13.78 23.22
CA PHE A 4 3.94 12.36 22.95
C PHE A 4 2.95 12.18 21.80
N ILE A 5 1.86 12.97 21.81
CA ILE A 5 0.87 13.00 20.73
C ILE A 5 1.54 13.45 19.41
N GLY A 6 2.36 14.50 19.45
CA GLY A 6 3.10 14.96 18.27
C GLY A 6 4.06 13.92 17.68
N GLY A 7 4.66 13.08 18.54
CA GLY A 7 5.47 11.95 18.10
C GLY A 7 4.65 10.90 17.35
N ILE A 8 3.47 10.55 17.86
CA ILE A 8 2.54 9.60 17.22
C ILE A 8 2.05 10.14 15.87
N ASP A 9 1.71 11.42 15.79
CA ASP A 9 1.30 12.07 14.54
C ASP A 9 2.42 12.07 13.50
N ALA A 10 3.66 12.29 13.93
CA ALA A 10 4.84 12.25 13.05
C ALA A 10 5.08 10.84 12.49
N VAL A 11 4.98 9.81 13.33
CA VAL A 11 5.08 8.40 12.90
C VAL A 11 3.97 8.06 11.91
N SER A 12 2.73 8.47 12.19
CA SER A 12 1.59 8.21 11.31
C SER A 12 1.76 8.86 9.94
N LYS A 13 2.23 10.12 9.90
CA LYS A 13 2.57 10.81 8.64
C LYS A 13 3.74 10.15 7.90
N ALA A 14 4.76 9.70 8.63
CA ALA A 14 5.90 9.01 8.03
C ALA A 14 5.48 7.70 7.36
N THR A 15 4.65 6.90 8.03
CA THR A 15 4.11 5.65 7.47
C THR A 15 3.28 5.89 6.21
N GLY A 16 2.41 6.91 6.21
CA GLY A 16 1.67 7.31 5.01
C GLY A 16 2.58 7.77 3.84
N SER A 17 3.66 8.49 4.16
CA SER A 17 4.68 8.88 3.16
C SER A 17 5.54 7.71 2.69
N CYS A 18 5.67 6.63 3.45
CA CYS A 18 6.33 5.40 2.99
C CYS A 18 5.41 4.57 2.07
N ALA A 19 4.09 4.61 2.30
CA ALA A 19 3.12 3.83 1.54
C ALA A 19 3.14 4.11 0.03
N LYS A 20 3.42 5.36 -0.39
CA LYS A 20 3.58 5.72 -1.82
C LYS A 20 4.74 5.01 -2.52
N TYR A 21 5.72 4.47 -1.80
CA TYR A 21 6.80 3.69 -2.42
C TYR A 21 6.41 2.23 -2.62
N VAL A 22 5.46 1.72 -1.83
CA VAL A 22 4.97 0.33 -1.93
C VAL A 22 4.32 0.07 -3.29
N ILE A 23 3.59 1.05 -3.84
CA ILE A 23 2.97 0.89 -5.17
C ILE A 23 4.02 0.78 -6.30
N LEU A 24 5.15 1.48 -6.19
CA LEU A 24 6.25 1.35 -7.15
C LEU A 24 6.87 -0.04 -7.06
N LEU A 25 7.07 -0.56 -5.85
CA LEU A 25 7.63 -1.88 -5.62
C LEU A 25 6.69 -2.99 -6.12
N LEU A 26 5.38 -2.85 -5.86
CA LEU A 26 4.35 -3.75 -6.38
C LEU A 26 4.31 -3.74 -7.91
N SER A 27 4.33 -2.55 -8.53
CA SER A 27 4.31 -2.43 -9.99
C SER A 27 5.58 -3.03 -10.61
N GLY A 28 6.74 -2.78 -10.01
CA GLY A 28 8.01 -3.38 -10.43
C GLY A 28 8.02 -4.90 -10.34
N SER A 29 7.47 -5.47 -9.26
CA SER A 29 7.33 -6.93 -9.10
C SER A 29 6.47 -7.54 -10.19
N LEU A 30 5.35 -6.91 -10.54
CA LEU A 30 4.47 -7.35 -11.63
C LEU A 30 5.13 -7.26 -13.00
N ILE A 31 5.79 -6.13 -13.30
CA ILE A 31 6.53 -5.96 -14.56
C ILE A 31 7.62 -7.02 -14.67
N TYR A 32 8.33 -7.32 -13.59
CA TYR A 32 9.35 -8.35 -13.55
C TYR A 32 8.79 -9.75 -13.82
N ASP A 33 7.69 -10.15 -13.17
CA ASP A 33 7.07 -11.46 -13.43
C ASP A 33 6.56 -11.58 -14.87
N VAL A 34 5.91 -10.54 -15.39
CA VAL A 34 5.46 -10.46 -16.78
C VAL A 34 6.65 -10.61 -17.74
N PHE A 35 7.74 -9.89 -17.49
CA PHE A 35 8.94 -9.97 -18.31
C PHE A 35 9.56 -11.38 -18.28
N MET A 36 9.69 -11.98 -17.09
CA MET A 36 10.23 -13.32 -16.92
C MET A 36 9.37 -14.39 -17.61
N ARG A 37 8.04 -14.26 -17.54
CA ARG A 37 7.11 -15.18 -18.21
C ARG A 37 7.16 -15.05 -19.73
N TYR A 38 7.06 -13.84 -20.26
CA TYR A 38 6.88 -13.67 -21.71
C TYR A 38 8.20 -13.63 -22.48
N VAL A 39 9.29 -13.15 -21.87
CA VAL A 39 10.59 -13.04 -22.55
C VAL A 39 11.47 -14.26 -22.29
N PHE A 40 11.53 -14.73 -21.04
CA PHE A 40 12.40 -15.84 -20.65
C PHE A 40 11.66 -17.17 -20.47
N ASN A 41 10.33 -17.20 -20.62
CA ASN A 41 9.50 -18.39 -20.43
C ASN A 41 9.73 -19.10 -19.07
N ALA A 42 10.10 -18.30 -18.06
CA ALA A 42 10.51 -18.77 -16.74
C ALA A 42 9.67 -18.06 -15.65
N PRO A 43 8.47 -18.58 -15.33
CA PRO A 43 7.59 -17.96 -14.32
C PRO A 43 8.23 -17.96 -12.93
N THR A 44 8.10 -16.85 -12.21
CA THR A 44 8.65 -16.71 -10.85
C THR A 44 7.59 -17.02 -9.79
N ILE A 45 7.74 -18.17 -9.13
CA ILE A 45 6.76 -18.70 -8.16
C ILE A 45 6.47 -17.70 -7.03
N TRP A 46 7.50 -17.02 -6.53
CA TRP A 46 7.39 -16.08 -5.42
C TRP A 46 6.71 -14.75 -5.80
N ALA A 47 6.61 -14.42 -7.08
CA ALA A 47 6.12 -13.12 -7.52
C ALA A 47 4.64 -12.91 -7.19
N TYR A 48 3.85 -13.99 -7.22
CA TYR A 48 2.45 -13.95 -6.82
C TYR A 48 2.30 -13.60 -5.33
N ASP A 49 2.99 -14.32 -4.46
CA ASP A 49 2.92 -14.10 -3.01
C ASP A 49 3.42 -12.71 -2.62
N MET A 50 4.50 -12.24 -3.26
CA MET A 50 5.01 -10.87 -3.07
C MET A 50 3.98 -9.82 -3.49
N THR A 51 3.39 -9.95 -4.68
CA THR A 51 2.40 -8.99 -5.16
C THR A 51 1.17 -8.96 -4.25
N TRP A 52 0.71 -10.12 -3.79
CA TRP A 52 -0.42 -10.22 -2.88
C TRP A 52 -0.16 -9.54 -1.53
N MET A 53 1.00 -9.82 -0.93
CA MET A 53 1.43 -9.20 0.34
C MET A 53 1.57 -7.68 0.20
N LEU A 54 2.22 -7.20 -0.86
CA LEU A 54 2.41 -5.78 -1.12
C LEU A 54 1.08 -5.06 -1.38
N TYR A 55 0.14 -5.73 -2.04
CA TYR A 55 -1.20 -5.20 -2.25
C TYR A 55 -1.95 -5.04 -0.93
N GLY A 56 -1.84 -6.02 -0.03
CA GLY A 56 -2.37 -5.93 1.34
C GLY A 56 -1.77 -4.74 2.11
N VAL A 57 -0.46 -4.57 2.06
CA VAL A 57 0.23 -3.42 2.69
C VAL A 57 -0.26 -2.10 2.11
N LEU A 58 -0.36 -2.00 0.78
CA LEU A 58 -0.81 -0.79 0.08
C LEU A 58 -2.25 -0.42 0.46
N SER A 59 -3.16 -1.40 0.50
CA SER A 59 -4.57 -1.15 0.81
C SER A 59 -4.79 -0.70 2.25
N ILE A 60 -4.14 -1.34 3.22
CA ILE A 60 -4.27 -0.97 4.64
C ILE A 60 -3.60 0.39 4.92
N SER A 61 -2.36 0.58 4.46
CA SER A 61 -1.62 1.82 4.70
C SER A 61 -2.24 3.01 3.95
N GLY A 62 -2.73 2.81 2.73
CA GLY A 62 -3.48 3.80 1.97
C GLY A 62 -4.80 4.18 2.65
N THR A 63 -5.55 3.19 3.15
CA THR A 63 -6.79 3.43 3.91
C THR A 63 -6.53 4.23 5.18
N ALA A 64 -5.52 3.85 5.96
CA ALA A 64 -5.13 4.55 7.18
C ALA A 64 -4.70 6.00 6.90
N TYR A 65 -3.95 6.24 5.82
CA TYR A 65 -3.55 7.58 5.41
C TYR A 65 -4.74 8.44 4.96
N CYS A 66 -5.64 7.90 4.13
CA CYS A 66 -6.87 8.58 3.72
C CYS A 66 -7.76 8.93 4.92
N LEU A 67 -7.81 8.07 5.94
CA LEU A 67 -8.52 8.35 7.19
C LEU A 67 -7.88 9.50 7.96
N GLN A 68 -6.55 9.55 8.03
CA GLN A 68 -5.81 10.64 8.69
C GLN A 68 -6.08 12.02 8.06
N VAL A 69 -6.26 12.08 6.74
CA VAL A 69 -6.54 13.33 6.02
C VAL A 69 -8.04 13.62 5.84
N ASP A 70 -8.91 12.84 6.46
CA ASP A 70 -10.38 12.89 6.32
C ASP A 70 -10.84 12.85 4.84
N ARG A 71 -10.12 12.09 4.02
CA ARG A 71 -10.42 11.81 2.60
C ARG A 71 -10.85 10.37 2.37
N HIS A 72 -11.03 9.60 3.44
CA HIS A 72 -11.58 8.25 3.33
C HIS A 72 -13.05 8.37 2.93
N VAL A 73 -13.41 7.76 1.78
CA VAL A 73 -14.78 7.77 1.30
C VAL A 73 -15.63 6.98 2.28
N ARG A 74 -16.53 7.66 3.00
CA ARG A 74 -17.54 7.03 3.83
C ARG A 74 -18.57 6.39 2.90
N MET A 75 -18.59 5.07 2.86
CA MET A 75 -19.64 4.32 2.17
C MET A 75 -20.84 4.22 3.11
N ASP A 76 -21.68 5.26 3.11
CA ASP A 76 -22.99 5.21 3.76
C ASP A 76 -23.92 4.35 2.88
N LEU A 77 -24.05 3.07 3.23
CA LEU A 77 -24.87 2.07 2.51
C LEU A 77 -26.38 2.35 2.62
N PHE A 78 -26.80 3.07 3.66
CA PHE A 78 -28.18 3.47 3.88
C PHE A 78 -28.25 4.99 3.90
N TYR A 79 -28.80 5.56 2.83
CA TYR A 79 -29.31 6.93 2.85
C TYR A 79 -30.62 6.88 3.63
N THR A 80 -30.63 7.34 4.88
CA THR A 80 -31.85 7.62 5.64
C THR A 80 -31.76 9.01 6.20
#